data_AF-A0AAW8XUN6-F1
#
_entry.id   AF-A0AAW8XUN6-F1
#
_cell.length_a   1.000
_cell.length_b   1.000
_cell.length_c   1.000
_cell.angle_alpha   90.00
_cell.angle_beta   90.00
_cell.angle_gamma   90.00
#
_symmetry.space_group_name_H-M   'P 1'
#
loop_
_entity.id
_entity.type
_entity.pdbx_description
1 polymer ?
#
loop_
_entity_poly.entity_id
_entity_poly.type
_entity_poly.pdbx_seq_one_letter_code
_entity_poly.pdbx_strand_id
1 'polypeptide(L)' 'MTPKHLVADDAAIYLNISRARFFDFRRFVPTFPKPVKTRLNEGRPRLVWTPEQLDAFALSFWGDRSHG' A
#
# COMPACT_ATOMS: atom_id res chain seq x y z
N MET A 1 -9.33 11.17 -10.23
CA MET A 1 -8.77 11.56 -8.92
C MET A 1 -8.29 10.28 -8.25
N THR A 2 -6.98 10.13 -8.07
CA THR A 2 -6.43 8.99 -7.33
C THR A 2 -6.88 9.08 -5.88
N PRO A 3 -7.44 8.02 -5.29
CA PRO A 3 -7.84 8.03 -3.88
C PRO A 3 -6.63 8.38 -3.00
N LYS A 4 -6.75 9.45 -2.20
CA LYS A 4 -5.67 9.95 -1.32
C LYS A 4 -5.25 8.94 -0.24
N HIS A 5 -6.16 8.04 0.13
CA HIS A 5 -5.95 7.02 1.16
C HIS A 5 -6.62 5.71 0.74
N LEU A 6 -5.86 4.62 0.82
CA LEU A 6 -6.25 3.26 0.46
C LEU A 6 -6.28 2.41 1.72
N VAL A 7 -7.38 1.69 1.98
CA VAL A 7 -7.37 0.64 3.00
C VAL A 7 -6.63 -0.59 2.48
N ALA A 8 -6.34 -1.56 3.35
CA ALA A 8 -5.54 -2.74 2.97
C ALA A 8 -6.05 -3.48 1.72
N ASP A 9 -7.37 -3.56 1.52
CA ASP A 9 -7.96 -4.19 0.35
C ASP A 9 -7.67 -3.41 -0.94
N ASP A 10 -7.96 -2.11 -0.93
CA ASP A 10 -7.69 -1.25 -2.09
C ASP A 10 -6.19 -1.13 -2.37
N ALA A 11 -5.36 -1.11 -1.34
CA ALA A 11 -3.90 -1.08 -1.46
C ALA A 11 -3.34 -2.38 -2.07
N ALA A 12 -3.93 -3.54 -1.74
CA ALA A 12 -3.58 -4.81 -2.38
C ALA A 12 -3.96 -4.82 -3.86
N ILE A 13 -5.17 -4.33 -4.19
CA ILE A 13 -5.63 -4.17 -5.59
C ILE A 13 -4.73 -3.20 -6.35
N TYR A 14 -4.35 -2.08 -5.72
CA TYR A 14 -3.45 -1.08 -6.31
C TYR A 14 -2.09 -1.66 -6.69
N LEU A 15 -1.51 -2.49 -5.80
CA LEU A 15 -0.28 -3.23 -6.06
C LEU A 15 -0.47 -4.45 -6.98
N ASN A 16 -1.68 -4.72 -7.46
CA ASN A 16 -2.02 -5.90 -8.26
C ASN A 16 -1.59 -7.23 -7.59
N ILE A 17 -1.83 -7.34 -6.28
CA ILE A 17 -1.55 -8.54 -5.48
C ILE A 17 -2.78 -8.99 -4.69
N SER A 18 -2.77 -10.23 -4.22
CA SER A 18 -3.82 -10.72 -3.32
C SER A 18 -3.72 -10.07 -1.93
N ARG A 19 -4.85 -9.98 -1.23
CA ARG A 19 -4.93 -9.50 0.16
C ARG A 19 -3.98 -10.26 1.09
N ALA A 20 -3.89 -11.59 0.95
CA ALA A 20 -2.98 -12.41 1.74
C ALA A 20 -1.52 -11.97 1.54
N ARG A 21 -1.09 -11.80 0.28
CA ARG A 21 0.26 -11.36 -0.06
C ARG A 21 0.57 -9.95 0.45
N PHE A 22 -0.43 -9.06 0.47
CA PHE A 22 -0.29 -7.74 1.07
C PHE A 22 -0.02 -7.81 2.59
N PHE A 23 -0.72 -8.69 3.32
CA PHE A 23 -0.45 -8.90 4.74
C PHE A 23 0.91 -9.57 5.00
N ASP A 24 1.34 -10.46 4.12
CA ASP A 24 2.69 -11.04 4.18
C ASP A 24 3.76 -9.97 3.99
N PHE A 25 3.59 -9.06 3.02
CA PHE A 25 4.52 -7.93 2.85
C PHE A 25 4.58 -7.05 4.10
N ARG A 26 3.41 -6.70 4.65
CA ARG A 26 3.34 -5.92 5.89
C ARG A 26 4.01 -6.62 7.09
N ARG A 27 4.03 -7.96 7.10
CA ARG A 27 4.58 -8.76 8.20
C ARG A 27 6.07 -9.06 8.04
N PHE A 28 6.51 -9.33 6.82
CA PHE A 28 7.80 -9.95 6.55
C PHE A 28 8.74 -9.08 5.71
N VAL A 29 8.25 -8.06 5.01
CA VAL A 29 9.10 -7.17 4.19
C VAL A 29 9.43 -5.91 5.00
N PRO A 30 10.68 -5.73 5.47
CA PRO A 30 11.03 -4.64 6.38
C PRO A 30 10.89 -3.25 5.74
N THR A 31 11.04 -3.17 4.43
CA THR A 31 10.93 -1.93 3.64
C THR A 31 9.48 -1.60 3.25
N PHE A 32 8.51 -2.45 3.63
CA PHE A 32 7.11 -2.20 3.31
C PHE A 32 6.60 -0.95 4.04
N PRO A 33 5.87 -0.06 3.37
CA PRO A 33 5.43 1.20 3.95
C PRO A 33 4.52 0.96 5.15
N LYS A 34 4.79 1.68 6.23
CA LYS A 34 3.94 1.64 7.43
C LYS A 34 2.61 2.36 7.13
N PRO A 35 1.47 1.81 7.56
CA PRO A 35 0.19 2.50 7.39
C PRO A 35 0.14 3.79 8.21
N VAL A 36 -0.59 4.76 7.67
CA VAL A 36 -0.99 5.98 8.37
C VAL A 36 -2.33 5.72 9.06
N LYS A 37 -2.50 6.23 10.28
CA LYS A 37 -3.75 6.13 11.01
C LYS A 37 -4.60 7.36 10.73
N THR A 38 -5.60 7.23 9.86
CA THR A 38 -6.45 8.35 9.42
C THR A 38 -7.91 8.10 9.77
N ARG A 39 -8.64 9.15 10.15
CA ARG A 39 -10.10 9.12 10.25
C ARG A 39 -10.69 9.45 8.89
N LEU A 40 -11.22 8.45 8.21
CA LEU A 40 -12.03 8.66 7.01
C LEU A 40 -13.47 8.94 7.49
N ASN A 41 -13.96 10.16 7.27
CA ASN A 41 -15.34 10.59 7.53
C ASN A 41 -15.85 10.34 8.96
N GLU A 42 -15.20 10.97 9.95
CA GLU A 42 -15.62 11.03 11.37
C GLU A 42 -15.76 9.69 12.12
N GLY A 43 -15.54 8.56 11.45
CA GLY A 43 -15.58 7.22 12.03
C GLY A 43 -14.33 6.81 12.80
N ARG A 44 -14.25 5.51 13.15
CA ARG A 44 -13.08 4.92 13.81
C ARG A 44 -11.82 5.13 12.95
N PRO A 45 -10.67 5.49 13.55
CA PRO A 45 -9.42 5.59 12.81
C PRO A 45 -9.10 4.28 12.11
N ARG A 46 -8.80 4.34 10.81
CA ARG A 46 -8.39 3.19 10.01
C ARG A 46 -6.92 3.31 9.64
N LEU A 47 -6.29 2.16 9.45
CA LEU A 47 -4.95 2.07 8.86
C LEU A 47 -5.09 2.15 7.35
N VAL A 48 -4.41 3.13 6.77
CA VAL A 48 -4.46 3.43 5.34
C VAL A 48 -3.05 3.63 4.78
N TRP A 49 -2.90 3.45 3.47
CA TRP A 49 -1.71 3.74 2.71
C TRP A 49 -2.01 4.81 1.66
N THR A 50 -1.02 5.58 1.25
CA THR A 50 -1.18 6.48 0.10
C THR A 50 -0.64 5.80 -1.16
N PRO A 51 -1.18 6.12 -2.35
CA PRO A 51 -0.64 5.62 -3.62
C PRO A 51 0.87 5.85 -3.73
N GLU A 52 1.37 7.02 -3.33
CA GLU A 52 2.78 7.38 -3.43
C GLU A 52 3.69 6.47 -2.58
N GLN A 53 3.23 6.05 -1.39
CA GLN A 53 3.97 5.09 -0.56
C GLN A 53 4.04 3.71 -1.22
N LEU A 54 2.95 3.30 -1.87
CA LEU A 54 2.86 2.01 -2.56
C LEU A 54 3.68 2.03 -3.86
N ASP A 55 3.69 3.13 -4.60
CA ASP A 55 4.51 3.32 -5.79
C ASP A 55 6.00 3.29 -5.46
N ALA A 56 6.42 4.03 -4.43
CA ALA A 56 7.81 4.02 -3.98
C ALA A 56 8.26 2.61 -3.55
N PHE A 57 7.38 1.88 -2.86
CA PHE A 57 7.61 0.48 -2.52
C PHE A 57 7.70 -0.40 -3.77
N ALA A 58 6.72 -0.32 -4.67
CA ALA A 58 6.67 -1.12 -5.90
C ALA A 58 7.93 -0.92 -6.76
N LEU A 59 8.36 0.33 -6.93
CA LEU A 59 9.57 0.70 -7.67
C LEU A 59 10.83 0.08 -7.03
N SER A 60 10.96 0.20 -5.71
CA SER A 60 12.14 -0.34 -5.00
C SER A 60 12.14 -1.87 -4.88
N PHE A 61 10.96 -2.50 -4.78
CA PHE A 61 10.82 -3.93 -4.46
C PHE A 61 10.76 -4.81 -5.70
N TRP A 62 10.10 -4.38 -6.77
CA TRP A 62 10.08 -5.09 -8.05
C TRP A 62 11.15 -4.62 -9.03
N GLY A 63 11.86 -3.55 -8.67
CA GLY A 63 12.78 -2.85 -9.57
C GLY A 63 12.03 -1.99 -10.58
N ASP A 64 12.76 -1.08 -11.20
CA ASP A 64 12.29 -0.40 -12.40
C ASP A 64 12.17 -1.44 -13.52
N ARG A 65 10.98 -2.00 -13.72
CA ARG A 65 10.68 -2.91 -14.84
C ARG A 65 10.68 -2.20 -16.21
N SER A 66 11.33 -1.03 -16.32
CA SER A 66 11.30 -0.15 -17.49
C SER A 66 12.55 -0.21 -18.38
N HIS A 67 13.51 -1.12 -18.15
CA HIS A 67 14.64 -1.30 -19.06
C HIS A 67 14.95 -2.79 -19.28
N GLY A 68 14.29 -3.38 -20.27
CA GLY A 68 14.59 -4.67 -20.88
C GLY A 68 14.13 -4.67 -22.33
#